data_AF-A0AA40FPQ2-F1
#
_entry.id   AF-A0AA40FPQ2-F1
#
_cell.length_a   1.000
_cell.length_b   1.000
_cell.length_c   1.000
_cell.angle_alpha   90.00
_cell.angle_beta   90.00
_cell.angle_gamma   90.00
#
_symmetry.space_group_name_H-M   'P 1'
#
loop_
_entity.id
_entity.type
_entity.pdbx_description
1 polymer ?
#
loop_
_entity_poly.entity_id
_entity_poly.type
_entity_poly.pdbx_seq_one_letter_code
_entity_poly.pdbx_strand_id
1 'polypeptide(L)'
;MFMRLMISYSLLNVAGDTLLDDLNLLSTLQSSKTTSTSIEESLIVSEQTEKEIDLAREEYRPCAHRAAILFFVLNDMSLIDPMYQFALDAYITLFMLSIEKSSRSVKFSERIENLNEYHTYAVYKCVNTKYCKILWRAQLCINDNEKLSII
;
A
#
# COMPACT_ATOMS: atom_id res chain seq x y z
N MET A 1 -5.50 -3.16 -27.86
CA MET A 1 -6.21 -3.04 -29.17
C MET A 1 -5.62 -1.94 -30.08
N PHE A 2 -5.28 -0.76 -29.55
CA PHE A 2 -4.70 0.35 -30.33
C PHE A 2 -3.29 0.11 -30.92
N MET A 3 -2.37 -0.54 -30.21
CA MET A 3 -1.04 -0.87 -30.76
C MET A 3 -1.08 -1.75 -32.02
N ARG A 4 -2.01 -2.72 -32.06
CA ARG A 4 -2.17 -3.65 -33.19
C ARG A 4 -2.56 -2.92 -34.48
N LEU A 5 -3.36 -1.86 -34.37
CA LEU A 5 -3.79 -1.01 -35.48
C LEU A 5 -2.67 -0.09 -35.97
N MET A 6 -1.86 0.45 -35.06
CA MET A 6 -0.75 1.36 -35.41
C MET A 6 0.36 0.65 -36.20
N ILE A 7 0.70 -0.59 -35.81
CA ILE A 7 1.71 -1.42 -36.51
C ILE A 7 1.22 -1.80 -37.91
N SER A 8 -0.06 -2.11 -38.07
CA SER A 8 -0.62 -2.43 -39.39
C SER A 8 -0.62 -1.23 -40.33
N TYR A 9 -0.88 -0.02 -39.83
CA TYR A 9 -0.93 1.20 -40.63
C TYR A 9 0.47 1.64 -41.10
N SER A 10 1.48 1.55 -40.22
CA SER A 10 2.87 1.87 -40.61
C SER A 10 3.44 0.86 -41.61
N LEU A 11 3.08 -0.43 -41.48
CA LEU A 11 3.49 -1.47 -42.42
C LEU A 11 2.88 -1.27 -43.82
N LEU A 12 1.59 -0.92 -43.92
CA LEU A 12 0.92 -0.70 -45.20
C LEU A 12 1.45 0.52 -45.96
N ASN A 13 1.87 1.57 -45.25
CA ASN A 13 2.44 2.77 -45.86
C ASN A 13 3.86 2.57 -46.42
N VAL A 14 4.61 1.59 -45.89
CA VAL A 14 5.98 1.25 -46.34
C VAL A 14 5.97 0.16 -47.41
N ALA A 15 4.96 -0.71 -47.42
CA ALA A 15 4.87 -1.93 -48.24
C ALA A 15 4.50 -1.74 -49.73
N GLY A 16 4.29 -0.52 -50.21
CA GLY A 16 3.68 -0.27 -51.52
C GLY A 16 4.46 -0.77 -52.75
N ASP A 17 5.80 -0.80 -52.71
CA ASP A 17 6.60 -1.01 -53.95
C ASP A 17 7.81 -1.98 -53.83
N THR A 18 8.21 -2.43 -52.64
CA THR A 18 9.46 -3.23 -52.45
C THR A 18 9.32 -4.42 -51.48
N LEU A 19 8.09 -4.88 -51.24
CA LEU A 19 7.72 -5.76 -50.12
C LEU A 19 8.46 -7.13 -50.04
N LEU A 20 8.94 -7.67 -51.17
CA LEU A 20 9.51 -9.02 -51.23
C LEU A 20 11.04 -9.08 -51.08
N ASP A 21 11.74 -7.96 -51.17
CA ASP A 21 13.22 -7.93 -51.20
C ASP A 21 13.84 -7.23 -49.97
N ASP A 22 13.01 -6.67 -49.09
CA ASP A 22 13.50 -5.86 -47.97
C ASP A 22 13.78 -6.73 -46.73
N LEU A 23 15.02 -7.25 -46.67
CA LEU A 23 15.54 -8.00 -45.51
C LEU A 23 15.39 -7.24 -44.19
N ASN A 24 15.31 -5.90 -44.23
CA ASN A 24 15.07 -5.06 -43.06
C ASN A 24 13.65 -5.20 -42.51
N LEU A 25 12.66 -5.44 -43.37
CA LEU A 25 11.28 -5.65 -42.94
C LEU A 25 11.15 -7.01 -42.22
N LEU A 26 11.78 -8.05 -42.77
CA LEU A 26 11.80 -9.38 -42.16
C LEU A 26 12.49 -9.37 -40.78
N SER A 27 13.64 -8.70 -40.66
CA SER A 27 14.33 -8.57 -39.37
C SER A 27 13.50 -7.78 -38.36
N THR A 28 12.86 -6.69 -38.79
CA THR A 28 11.95 -5.89 -37.94
C THR A 28 10.75 -6.71 -37.47
N LEU A 29 10.19 -7.58 -38.33
CA LEU A 29 9.05 -8.44 -38.00
C LEU A 29 9.46 -9.56 -37.03
N GLN A 30 10.66 -10.13 -37.20
CA GLN A 30 11.24 -11.07 -36.25
C GLN A 30 11.51 -10.40 -34.89
N SER A 31 12.10 -9.20 -34.86
CA SER A 31 12.30 -8.42 -33.64
C SER A 31 10.99 -8.01 -32.98
N SER A 32 9.95 -7.68 -33.76
CA SER A 32 8.61 -7.38 -33.25
C SER A 32 7.95 -8.63 -32.65
N LYS A 33 8.17 -9.80 -33.25
CA LYS A 33 7.68 -11.07 -32.72
C LYS A 33 8.36 -11.44 -31.40
N THR A 34 9.69 -11.32 -31.32
CA THR A 34 10.43 -11.63 -30.07
C THR A 34 10.13 -10.65 -28.95
N THR A 35 9.97 -9.36 -29.27
CA THR A 35 9.53 -8.36 -28.27
C THR A 35 8.10 -8.62 -27.82
N SER A 36 7.19 -8.99 -28.72
CA SER A 36 5.80 -9.34 -28.34
C SER A 36 5.75 -10.56 -27.41
N THR A 37 6.53 -11.60 -27.68
CA THR A 37 6.60 -12.78 -26.79
C THR A 37 7.22 -12.43 -25.44
N SER A 38 8.27 -11.60 -25.42
CA SER A 38 8.88 -11.13 -24.16
C SER A 38 7.94 -10.25 -23.33
N ILE A 39 7.10 -9.43 -23.98
CA ILE A 39 6.06 -8.65 -23.32
C ILE A 39 5.00 -9.58 -22.72
N GLU A 40 4.58 -10.61 -23.45
CA GLU A 40 3.60 -11.59 -22.96
C GLU A 40 4.12 -12.36 -21.72
N GLU A 41 5.37 -12.80 -21.75
CA GLU A 41 6.03 -13.40 -20.58
C GLU A 41 6.11 -12.43 -19.39
N SER A 42 6.46 -11.17 -19.64
CA SER A 42 6.54 -10.13 -18.61
C SER A 42 5.17 -9.80 -18.00
N LEU A 43 4.10 -9.84 -18.80
CA LEU A 43 2.73 -9.65 -18.33
C LEU A 43 2.31 -10.78 -17.40
N ILE A 44 2.63 -12.04 -17.74
CA ILE A 44 2.31 -13.21 -16.89
C ILE A 44 3.01 -13.09 -15.53
N VAL A 45 4.29 -12.70 -15.51
CA VAL A 45 5.03 -12.48 -14.26
C VAL A 45 4.39 -11.33 -13.46
N SER A 46 4.03 -10.23 -14.13
CA SER A 46 3.40 -9.07 -13.47
C SER A 46 2.09 -9.46 -12.79
N GLU A 47 1.22 -10.22 -13.47
CA GLU A 47 -0.05 -10.70 -12.91
C GLU A 47 0.15 -11.63 -11.70
N GLN A 48 1.20 -12.46 -11.70
CA GLN A 48 1.53 -13.31 -10.55
C GLN A 48 2.00 -12.45 -9.37
N THR A 49 2.92 -11.51 -9.60
CA THR A 49 3.41 -10.62 -8.55
C THR A 49 2.32 -9.72 -7.99
N GLU A 50 1.38 -9.25 -8.81
CA GLU A 50 0.24 -8.45 -8.37
C GLU A 50 -0.64 -9.22 -7.38
N LYS A 51 -0.93 -10.50 -7.66
CA LYS A 51 -1.68 -11.36 -6.75
C LYS A 51 -0.96 -11.58 -5.43
N GLU A 52 0.34 -11.81 -5.46
CA GLU A 52 1.15 -11.98 -4.24
C GLU A 52 1.17 -10.70 -3.38
N ILE A 53 1.29 -9.54 -4.02
CA ILE A 53 1.23 -8.24 -3.35
C ILE A 53 -0.14 -8.02 -2.73
N ASP A 54 -1.22 -8.31 -3.46
CA ASP A 54 -2.57 -8.10 -2.95
C ASP A 54 -2.90 -9.03 -1.79
N LEU A 55 -2.46 -10.29 -1.83
CA LEU A 55 -2.56 -11.20 -0.70
C LEU A 55 -1.84 -10.65 0.54
N ALA A 56 -0.58 -10.22 0.39
CA ALA A 56 0.17 -9.61 1.48
C ALA A 56 -0.49 -8.32 2.01
N ARG A 57 -1.13 -7.51 1.15
CA ARG A 57 -1.83 -6.29 1.56
C ARG A 57 -3.08 -6.58 2.40
N GLU A 58 -3.85 -7.60 2.03
CA GLU A 58 -5.04 -7.99 2.79
C GLU A 58 -4.68 -8.47 4.20
N GLU A 59 -3.54 -9.15 4.35
CA GLU A 59 -3.05 -9.61 5.65
C GLU A 59 -2.75 -8.45 6.63
N TYR A 60 -2.25 -7.30 6.14
CA TYR A 60 -1.98 -6.11 6.98
C TYR A 60 -3.18 -5.18 7.17
N ARG A 61 -4.26 -5.38 6.41
CA ARG A 61 -5.48 -4.55 6.46
C ARG A 61 -6.06 -4.36 7.88
N PRO A 62 -6.20 -5.39 8.74
CA PRO A 62 -6.70 -5.20 10.10
C PRO A 62 -5.78 -4.34 10.98
N CYS A 63 -4.46 -4.47 10.80
CA CYS A 63 -3.47 -3.63 11.50
C CYS A 63 -3.60 -2.17 11.06
N ALA A 64 -3.72 -1.93 9.75
CA ALA A 64 -3.87 -0.58 9.19
C ALA A 64 -5.17 0.08 9.66
N HIS A 65 -6.26 -0.68 9.74
CA HIS A 65 -7.55 -0.18 10.22
C HIS A 65 -7.46 0.31 11.68
N ARG A 66 -6.80 -0.48 12.55
CA ARG A 66 -6.61 -0.10 13.96
C ARG A 66 -5.73 1.14 14.13
N ALA A 67 -4.66 1.24 13.35
CA ALA A 67 -3.81 2.44 13.33
C ALA A 67 -4.59 3.68 12.85
N ALA A 68 -5.41 3.54 11.81
CA ALA A 68 -6.26 4.63 11.33
C ALA A 68 -7.23 5.12 12.42
N ILE A 69 -7.89 4.20 13.14
CA ILE A 69 -8.76 4.56 14.27
C ILE A 69 -7.98 5.36 15.31
N LEU A 70 -6.81 4.89 15.74
CA LEU A 70 -5.99 5.58 16.74
C LEU A 70 -5.58 6.99 16.28
N PHE A 71 -5.24 7.16 15.01
CA PHE A 71 -4.95 8.48 14.45
C PHE A 71 -6.16 9.41 14.49
N PHE A 72 -7.34 8.93 14.10
CA PHE A 72 -8.56 9.74 14.18
C PHE A 72 -8.90 10.12 15.61
N VAL A 73 -8.74 9.20 16.57
CA VAL A 73 -8.92 9.53 18.01
C VAL A 73 -7.97 10.64 18.44
N LEU A 74 -6.70 10.60 18.01
CA LEU A 74 -5.74 11.68 18.28
C LEU A 74 -6.12 12.99 17.62
N ASN A 75 -6.63 12.94 16.38
CA ASN A 75 -7.07 14.12 15.66
C ASN A 75 -8.30 14.77 16.34
N ASP A 76 -9.24 13.97 16.81
CA ASP A 76 -10.44 14.44 17.51
C ASP A 76 -10.11 15.15 18.82
N MET A 77 -8.96 14.87 19.45
CA MET A 77 -8.50 15.62 20.63
C MET A 77 -8.27 17.11 20.36
N SER A 78 -7.92 17.46 19.11
CA SER A 78 -7.77 18.87 18.72
C SER A 78 -9.09 19.66 18.78
N LEU A 79 -10.24 18.97 18.76
CA LEU A 79 -11.55 19.60 18.90
C LEU A 79 -11.81 20.08 20.32
N ILE A 80 -11.18 19.47 21.33
CA ILE A 80 -11.31 19.86 22.74
C ILE A 80 -10.47 21.10 23.03
N ASP A 81 -9.21 21.10 22.59
CA ASP A 81 -8.33 22.26 22.67
C ASP A 81 -7.35 22.22 21.48
N PRO A 82 -7.17 23.34 20.73
CA PRO A 82 -6.21 23.44 19.64
C PRO A 82 -4.77 23.05 20.00
N MET A 83 -4.39 23.13 21.28
CA MET A 83 -3.08 22.68 21.77
C MET A 83 -2.84 21.17 21.58
N TYR A 84 -3.90 20.36 21.47
CA TYR A 84 -3.83 18.91 21.28
C TYR A 84 -3.63 18.47 19.81
N GLN A 85 -3.35 19.40 18.89
CA GLN A 85 -3.12 19.07 17.50
C GLN A 85 -1.89 18.14 17.31
N PHE A 86 -2.10 17.02 16.61
CA PHE A 86 -1.05 16.06 16.30
C PHE A 86 -0.76 16.05 14.79
N ALA A 87 0.51 16.16 14.42
CA ALA A 87 0.92 16.10 13.03
C ALA A 87 0.89 14.66 12.51
N LEU A 88 0.34 14.46 11.30
CA LEU A 88 0.32 13.15 10.64
C LEU A 88 1.73 12.59 10.44
N ASP A 89 2.70 13.44 10.08
CA ASP A 89 4.09 13.03 9.88
C ASP A 89 4.74 12.47 11.15
N ALA A 90 4.43 13.08 12.30
CA ALA A 90 4.85 12.58 13.60
C ALA A 90 4.20 11.22 13.94
N TYR A 91 2.95 11.00 13.48
CA TYR A 91 2.25 9.73 13.66
C TYR A 91 2.88 8.61 12.83
N ILE A 92 3.18 8.90 11.56
CA ILE A 92 3.86 7.96 10.67
C ILE A 92 5.22 7.58 11.25
N THR A 93 6.00 8.56 11.73
CA THR A 93 7.30 8.29 12.38
C THR A 93 7.15 7.40 13.62
N LEU A 94 6.12 7.63 14.44
CA LEU A 94 5.83 6.80 15.61
C LEU A 94 5.42 5.37 15.21
N PHE A 95 4.65 5.22 14.14
CA PHE A 95 4.24 3.93 13.61
C PHE A 95 5.45 3.15 13.07
N MET A 96 6.36 3.79 12.33
CA MET A 96 7.62 3.18 11.88
C MET A 96 8.48 2.70 13.04
N LEU A 97 8.63 3.53 14.09
CA LEU A 97 9.29 3.12 15.34
C LEU A 97 8.61 1.93 16.02
N SER A 98 7.29 1.84 15.91
CA SER A 98 6.52 0.73 16.46
C SER A 98 6.76 -0.57 15.70
N ILE A 99 6.91 -0.52 14.38
CA ILE A 99 7.28 -1.67 13.55
C ILE A 99 8.67 -2.18 13.93
N GLU A 100 9.64 -1.28 14.13
CA GLU A 100 11.01 -1.63 14.47
C GLU A 100 11.16 -2.24 15.87
N LYS A 101 10.44 -1.70 16.86
CA LYS A 101 10.60 -2.07 18.29
C LYS A 101 9.69 -3.20 18.76
N SER A 102 8.64 -3.52 18.01
CA SER A 102 7.74 -4.61 18.36
C SER A 102 8.40 -5.98 18.19
N SER A 103 7.99 -6.96 18.99
CA SER A 103 8.52 -8.32 18.96
C SER A 103 8.27 -8.98 17.60
N ARG A 104 9.34 -9.50 16.99
CA ARG A 104 9.25 -10.28 15.75
C ARG A 104 8.81 -11.70 16.09
N SER A 105 7.78 -12.22 15.42
CA SER A 105 7.35 -13.62 15.49
C SER A 105 7.41 -14.25 14.09
N VAL A 106 7.57 -15.57 14.05
CA VAL A 106 7.50 -16.40 12.84
C VAL A 106 6.06 -16.52 12.34
N LYS A 107 5.08 -16.45 13.24
CA LYS A 107 3.66 -16.48 12.89
C LYS A 107 3.15 -15.08 12.60
N PHE A 108 2.56 -14.90 11.42
CA PHE A 108 2.04 -13.61 10.98
C PHE A 108 0.96 -13.04 11.92
N SER A 109 -0.02 -13.86 12.30
CA SER A 109 -1.11 -13.44 13.20
C SER A 109 -0.58 -12.92 14.55
N GLU A 110 0.39 -13.61 15.15
CA GLU A 110 1.02 -13.20 16.42
C GLU A 110 1.88 -11.93 16.24
N ARG A 111 2.53 -11.77 15.09
CA ARG A 111 3.28 -10.55 14.76
C ARG A 111 2.37 -9.33 14.70
N ILE A 112 1.18 -9.46 14.10
CA ILE A 112 0.20 -8.38 14.00
C ILE A 112 -0.35 -8.00 15.37
N GLU A 113 -0.66 -8.98 16.21
CA GLU A 113 -1.12 -8.74 17.58
C GLU A 113 -0.06 -7.99 18.41
N ASN A 114 1.18 -8.50 18.39
CA ASN A 114 2.32 -7.86 19.06
C ASN A 114 2.57 -6.42 18.58
N LEU A 115 2.43 -6.17 17.27
CA LEU A 115 2.56 -4.83 16.71
C LEU A 115 1.44 -3.91 17.19
N ASN A 116 0.19 -4.39 17.17
CA ASN A 116 -0.98 -3.63 17.63
C ASN A 116 -0.87 -3.27 19.12
N GLU A 117 -0.48 -4.22 19.96
CA GLU A 117 -0.27 -3.98 21.40
C GLU A 117 0.84 -2.95 21.64
N TYR A 118 2.00 -3.15 21.00
CA TYR A 118 3.12 -2.23 21.15
C TYR A 118 2.77 -0.83 20.65
N HIS A 119 2.13 -0.72 19.49
CA HIS A 119 1.76 0.57 18.92
C HIS A 119 0.73 1.30 19.80
N THR A 120 -0.26 0.57 20.33
CA THR A 120 -1.25 1.13 21.28
C THR A 120 -0.54 1.69 22.52
N TYR A 121 0.43 0.95 23.07
CA TYR A 121 1.24 1.40 24.19
C TYR A 121 2.12 2.62 23.85
N ALA A 122 2.74 2.62 22.65
CA ALA A 122 3.59 3.72 22.19
C ALA A 122 2.80 5.02 22.02
N VAL A 123 1.59 4.94 21.44
CA VAL A 123 0.65 6.06 21.32
C VAL A 123 0.23 6.55 22.70
N TYR A 124 -0.20 5.64 23.59
CA TYR A 124 -0.53 5.99 24.97
C TYR A 124 0.62 6.74 25.65
N LYS A 125 1.86 6.23 25.57
CA LYS A 125 3.03 6.87 26.18
C LYS A 125 3.34 8.24 25.57
N CYS A 126 3.21 8.38 24.25
CA CYS A 126 3.43 9.63 23.54
C CYS A 126 2.44 10.71 24.02
N VAL A 127 1.15 10.34 24.11
CA VAL A 127 0.10 11.23 24.60
C VAL A 127 0.33 11.62 26.05
N ASN A 128 0.64 10.67 26.94
CA ASN A 128 0.87 10.96 28.37
C ASN A 128 2.08 11.87 28.64
N THR A 129 3.04 11.92 27.72
CA THR A 129 4.21 12.81 27.86
C THR A 129 3.90 14.23 27.41
N LYS A 130 3.00 14.39 26.43
CA LYS A 130 2.68 15.69 25.82
C LYS A 130 1.39 16.33 26.35
N TYR A 131 0.48 15.54 26.90
CA TYR A 131 -0.92 15.93 27.12
C TYR A 131 -1.44 15.45 28.48
N CYS A 132 -2.58 16.01 28.93
CA CYS A 132 -3.12 15.72 30.25
C CYS A 132 -3.73 14.30 30.36
N LYS A 133 -3.28 13.55 31.38
CA LYS A 133 -3.55 12.11 31.65
C LYS A 133 -5.04 11.70 31.72
N ILE A 134 -5.94 12.65 31.93
CA ILE A 134 -7.38 12.41 32.17
C ILE A 134 -8.19 12.38 30.87
N LEU A 135 -7.85 13.25 29.91
CA LEU A 135 -8.60 13.39 28.65
C LEU A 135 -8.42 12.15 27.74
N TRP A 136 -7.21 11.61 27.68
CA TRP A 136 -6.93 10.39 26.89
C TRP A 136 -7.69 9.16 27.39
N ARG A 137 -7.79 8.97 28.72
CA ARG A 137 -8.52 7.83 29.30
C ARG A 137 -10.02 7.94 29.05
N ALA A 138 -10.58 9.15 29.09
CA ALA A 138 -12.00 9.37 28.80
C ALA A 138 -12.34 9.08 27.33
N GLN A 139 -11.54 9.55 26.38
CA GLN A 139 -11.80 9.36 24.95
C GLN A 139 -11.60 7.93 24.47
N LEU A 140 -10.61 7.19 25.03
CA LEU A 140 -10.43 5.76 24.75
C LEU A 140 -11.63 4.93 25.19
N CYS A 141 -12.16 5.17 26.40
CA CYS A 141 -13.35 4.45 26.87
C CYS A 141 -14.61 4.73 26.04
N ILE A 142 -14.70 5.89 25.38
CA ILE A 142 -15.82 6.22 24.48
C ILE A 142 -15.65 5.51 23.13
N ASN A 143 -14.45 5.56 22.53
CA ASN A 143 -14.20 4.96 21.22
C ASN A 143 -14.04 3.42 21.25
N ASP A 144 -13.57 2.83 22.35
CA ASP A 144 -13.50 1.37 22.51
C ASP A 144 -14.90 0.75 22.52
N ASN A 145 -15.91 1.42 23.10
CA ASN A 145 -17.27 0.90 23.17
C ASN A 145 -18.09 1.07 21.87
N GLU A 146 -17.82 2.10 21.07
CA GLU A 146 -18.54 2.33 19.81
C GLU A 146 -17.94 1.62 18.58
N LYS A 147 -16.65 1.26 18.60
CA LYS A 147 -15.98 0.67 17.42
C LYS A 147 -15.59 -0.80 17.54
N LEU A 148 -15.71 -1.42 18.72
CA LEU A 148 -15.59 -2.88 18.90
C LEU A 148 -16.89 -3.65 18.57
N SER A 149 -17.99 -2.96 18.23
CA SER A 149 -19.29 -3.58 17.91
C SER A 149 -19.68 -3.58 16.43
N ILE A 150 -18.82 -3.02 15.54
CA ILE A 150 -19.12 -2.87 14.10
C ILE A 150 -18.18 -3.70 13.20
N ILE A 151 -17.31 -4.54 13.78
CA ILE A 151 -16.58 -5.60 13.06
C ILE A 151 -16.70 -6.87 13.89
#